data_AF-A0A1Y4JGN8-F1
#
_entry.id   AF-A0A1Y4JGN8-F1
#
_cell.length_a   1.000
_cell.length_b   1.000
_cell.length_c   1.000
_cell.angle_alpha   90.00
_cell.angle_beta   90.00
_cell.angle_gamma   90.00
#
_symmetry.space_group_name_H-M   'P 1'
#
loop_
_entity.id
_entity.type
_entity.pdbx_description
1 polymer ?
#
loop_
_entity_poly.entity_id
_entity_poly.type
_entity_poly.pdbx_seq_one_letter_code
_entity_poly.pdbx_strand_id
1 'polypeptide(L)' 'MKTYDLNRASRLALRIALVIAVMAGCIYSGHVEYNDDVLSGMSSDKYDFISIQINDSSQSAVVSEYMNNKQYYDSLDY' A
#
# COMPACT_ATOMS: atom_id res chain seq x y z
N MET A 1 27.03 17.60 36.59
CA MET A 1 26.61 17.57 35.18
C MET A 1 26.32 16.11 34.84
N LYS A 2 25.06 15.74 34.58
CA LYS A 2 24.67 14.34 34.34
C LYS A 2 25.08 14.00 32.92
N THR A 3 26.21 13.31 32.74
CA THR A 3 26.61 12.74 31.45
C THR A 3 25.72 11.55 31.19
N TYR A 4 24.58 11.79 30.55
CA TYR A 4 23.81 10.73 29.93
C TYR A 4 24.78 9.95 29.04
N ASP A 5 24.82 8.63 29.19
CA ASP A 5 25.59 7.72 28.33
C ASP A 5 25.06 7.85 26.88
N LEU A 6 25.50 8.89 26.18
CA LEU A 6 25.14 9.22 24.79
C LEU A 6 25.36 8.01 23.90
N ASN A 7 26.35 7.18 24.23
CA ASN A 7 26.69 5.98 23.49
C ASN A 7 25.69 4.82 23.68
N ARG A 8 24.89 4.83 24.76
CA ARG A 8 23.79 3.89 25.00
C ARG A 8 22.48 4.44 24.45
N ALA A 9 22.21 5.72 24.67
CA ALA A 9 21.02 6.40 24.14
C ALA A 9 21.02 6.45 22.60
N SER A 10 22.14 6.81 21.96
CA SER A 10 22.26 6.82 20.49
C SER A 10 22.15 5.43 19.89
N ARG A 11 22.70 4.39 20.55
CA ARG A 11 22.54 3.00 20.08
C ARG A 11 21.08 2.54 20.15
N LEU A 12 20.37 2.96 21.19
CA LEU A 12 18.96 2.63 21.37
C LEU A 12 18.09 3.34 20.34
N ALA A 13 18.37 4.63 20.07
CA ALA A 13 17.73 5.40 19.02
C ALA A 13 17.96 4.81 17.61
N LEU A 14 19.20 4.40 17.28
CA LEU A 14 19.52 3.75 16.01
C LEU A 14 18.78 2.41 15.83
N ARG A 15 18.67 1.60 16.90
CA ARG A 15 17.91 0.35 16.85
C ARG A 15 16.42 0.60 16.63
N ILE A 16 15.85 1.60 17.31
CA ILE A 16 14.45 1.97 17.10
C ILE A 16 14.22 2.44 15.66
N ALA A 17 15.10 3.29 15.13
CA ALA A 17 15.01 3.77 13.75
C ALA A 17 15.08 2.62 12.73
N LEU A 18 15.96 1.64 12.94
CA LEU A 18 16.03 0.44 12.10
C LEU A 18 14.74 -0.38 12.14
N VAL A 19 14.16 -0.58 13.33
CA VAL A 19 12.89 -1.31 13.47
C VAL A 19 11.76 -0.58 12.73
N ILE A 20 11.68 0.75 12.85
CA ILE A 20 10.68 1.55 12.13
C ILE A 20 10.88 1.44 10.62
N ALA A 21 12.12 1.51 10.13
CA ALA A 21 12.42 1.39 8.70
C ALA A 21 12.01 0.01 8.13
N VAL A 22 12.30 -1.07 8.87
CA VAL A 22 11.88 -2.43 8.48
C VAL A 22 10.36 -2.54 8.46
N MET A 23 9.67 -2.05 9.50
CA MET A 23 8.20 -2.07 9.55
C MET A 23 7.58 -1.26 8.41
N ALA A 24 8.11 -0.08 8.09
CA ALA A 24 7.66 0.73 6.96
C ALA A 24 7.84 0.01 5.62
N GLY A 25 8.97 -0.69 5.43
CA GLY A 25 9.21 -1.52 4.25
C GLY A 25 8.25 -2.71 4.13
N CYS A 26 7.92 -3.38 5.24
CA CYS A 26 6.94 -4.47 5.26
C CYS A 26 5.53 -3.95 4.92
N ILE A 27 5.12 -2.81 5.46
CA ILE A 27 3.81 -2.19 5.15
C ILE A 27 3.73 -1.82 3.67
N TYR A 28 4.78 -1.21 3.11
CA TYR A 28 4.80 -0.83 1.70
C TYR A 28 4.76 -2.06 0.78
N SER A 29 5.54 -3.10 1.09
CA SER A 29 5.52 -4.35 0.31
C SER A 29 4.15 -5.00 0.33
N GLY A 30 3.49 -5.07 1.51
CA GLY A 30 2.15 -5.61 1.63
C GLY A 30 1.09 -4.80 0.85
N HIS A 31 1.27 -3.49 0.71
CA HIS A 31 0.35 -2.66 -0.09
C HIS A 31 0.53 -2.86 -1.59
N VAL A 32 1.76 -3.17 -2.05
CA VAL A 32 2.04 -3.53 -3.44
C VAL A 32 1.49 -4.92 -3.76
N GLU A 33 1.76 -5.90 -2.90
CA GLU A 33 1.22 -7.26 -3.04
C GLU A 33 -0.30 -7.30 -3.02
N TYR A 34 -0.95 -6.52 -2.15
CA TYR A 34 -2.41 -6.41 -2.11
C TYR A 34 -2.99 -5.84 -3.41
N ASN A 35 -2.37 -4.79 -3.95
CA ASN A 35 -2.81 -4.23 -5.22
C ASN A 35 -2.62 -5.25 -6.36
N ASP A 36 -1.51 -5.98 -6.37
CA ASP A 36 -1.21 -6.99 -7.38
C ASP A 36 -2.19 -8.18 -7.32
N ASP A 37 -2.55 -8.65 -6.12
CA ASP A 37 -3.55 -9.71 -5.91
C ASP A 37 -4.94 -9.29 -6.42
N VAL A 38 -5.36 -8.06 -6.11
CA VAL A 38 -6.67 -7.54 -6.56
C VAL A 38 -6.68 -7.38 -8.08
N LEU A 39 -5.60 -6.85 -8.65
CA LEU A 39 -5.48 -6.62 -10.09
C LEU A 39 -5.31 -7.92 -10.88
N SER A 40 -4.62 -8.92 -10.35
CA SER A 40 -4.47 -10.23 -10.99
C SER A 40 -5.79 -10.96 -11.14
N GLY A 41 -6.78 -10.68 -10.29
CA GLY A 41 -8.15 -11.20 -10.40
C GLY A 41 -9.09 -10.38 -11.28
N MET A 42 -8.63 -9.22 -11.78
CA MET A 42 -9.45 -8.27 -12.53
C MET A 42 -9.23 -8.41 -14.05
N SER A 43 -10.32 -8.43 -14.83
CA SER A 43 -10.24 -8.36 -16.29
C SER A 43 -9.67 -7.01 -16.74
N SER A 44 -8.86 -7.01 -17.81
CA SER A 44 -8.25 -5.79 -18.37
C SER A 44 -9.30 -4.74 -18.77
N ASP A 45 -10.46 -5.17 -19.25
CA ASP A 45 -11.54 -4.26 -19.67
C ASP A 45 -12.18 -3.55 -18.47
N LYS A 46 -12.29 -4.27 -17.34
CA LYS A 46 -12.78 -3.74 -16.07
C LYS A 46 -11.80 -2.73 -15.49
N TYR A 47 -10.50 -3.03 -15.54
CA TYR A 47 -9.46 -2.10 -15.12
C TYR A 47 -9.51 -0.79 -15.92
N ASP A 48 -9.57 -0.89 -17.25
CA ASP A 48 -9.57 0.27 -18.14
C ASP A 48 -10.81 1.13 -17.90
N PHE A 49 -11.99 0.50 -17.79
CA PHE A 49 -13.24 1.18 -17.46
C PHE A 49 -13.16 1.99 -16.16
N ILE A 50 -12.66 1.39 -15.08
CA ILE A 50 -12.54 2.07 -13.78
C ILE A 50 -11.54 3.23 -13.89
N SER A 51 -10.40 3.03 -14.56
CA SER A 51 -9.38 4.06 -14.72
C SER A 51 -9.90 5.29 -15.47
N ILE A 52 -10.76 5.08 -16.47
CA ILE A 52 -11.43 6.13 -17.22
C ILE A 52 -12.47 6.85 -16.33
N GLN A 53 -13.23 6.11 -15.53
CA GLN A 53 -14.25 6.68 -14.63
C GLN A 53 -13.65 7.61 -13.58
N ILE A 54 -12.53 7.22 -12.97
CA ILE A 54 -11.86 8.02 -11.94
C ILE A 54 -10.91 9.07 -12.51
N ASN A 55 -10.67 9.05 -13.83
CA ASN A 55 -9.68 9.88 -14.53
C ASN A 55 -8.29 9.81 -13.87
N ASP A 56 -7.92 8.62 -13.39
CA ASP A 56 -6.65 8.32 -12.73
C ASP A 56 -6.22 6.91 -13.12
N SER A 57 -5.00 6.80 -13.67
CA SER A 57 -4.43 5.54 -14.14
C SER A 57 -3.59 4.84 -13.07
N SER A 58 -3.51 5.39 -11.85
CA SER A 58 -2.81 4.80 -10.74
C SER A 58 -3.48 3.50 -10.29
N GLN A 59 -2.70 2.42 -10.25
CA GLN A 59 -3.16 1.11 -9.77
C GLN A 59 -3.82 1.19 -8.38
N SER A 60 -3.24 1.99 -7.47
CA SER A 60 -3.81 2.14 -6.13
C SER A 60 -5.16 2.86 -6.13
N ALA A 61 -5.37 3.80 -7.06
CA ALA A 61 -6.64 4.52 -7.19
C ALA A 61 -7.72 3.60 -7.77
N VAL A 62 -7.37 2.84 -8.81
CA VAL A 62 -8.25 1.82 -9.42
C VAL A 62 -8.63 0.74 -8.41
N VAL A 63 -7.66 0.20 -7.65
CA VAL A 63 -7.92 -0.80 -6.60
C VAL A 63 -8.79 -0.21 -5.48
N SER A 64 -8.52 1.02 -5.03
CA SER A 64 -9.33 1.65 -3.99
C SER A 64 -10.78 1.87 -4.45
N GLU A 65 -10.98 2.35 -5.67
CA GLU A 65 -12.31 2.54 -6.25
C GLU A 65 -13.05 1.20 -6.41
N TYR A 66 -12.36 0.19 -6.96
CA TYR A 66 -12.90 -1.14 -7.12
C TYR A 66 -13.32 -1.75 -5.78
N MET A 67 -12.46 -1.67 -4.75
CA MET A 67 -12.78 -2.26 -3.45
C MET A 67 -13.89 -1.51 -2.71
N ASN A 68 -13.99 -0.19 -2.89
CA ASN A 68 -15.10 0.60 -2.34
C ASN A 68 -16.45 0.27 -3.00
N ASN A 69 -16.44 -0.04 -4.30
CA ASN A 69 -17.64 -0.31 -5.10
C ASN A 69 -17.69 -1.75 -5.63
N LYS A 70 -17.11 -2.70 -4.89
CA LYS A 70 -16.87 -4.07 -5.36
C LYS A 70 -18.13 -4.78 -5.86
N GLN A 71 -19.23 -4.65 -5.13
CA GLN A 71 -20.51 -5.28 -5.51
C GLN A 71 -21.03 -4.77 -6.85
N TYR A 72 -20.83 -3.48 -7.14
CA TYR A 72 -21.23 -2.88 -8.41
C TYR A 72 -20.37 -3.45 -9.55
N TYR A 73 -19.05 -3.39 -9.43
CA TYR A 73 -18.15 -3.86 -10.49
C TYR A 73 -18.15 -5.39 -10.67
N ASP A 74 -18.47 -6.17 -9.63
CA ASP A 74 -18.64 -7.63 -9.74
C ASP A 74 -19.99 -8.02 -10.39
N SER A 75 -20.99 -7.12 -10.36
CA SER A 75 -22.28 -7.34 -11.04
C SER A 75 -22.24 -7.04 -12.54
N LEU A 76 -21.19 -6.34 -12.99
CA LEU A 76 -20.99 -6.01 -14.39
C LEU A 76 -20.31 -7.19 -15.09
N ASP A 77 -20.92 -7.65 -16.18
CA ASP A 77 -20.39 -8.68 -17.05
C ASP A 77 -19.33 -8.03 -17.96
N TYR A 78 -18.05 -8.24 -17.61
CA TYR A 78 -16.87 -7.82 -18.37
C TYR A 78 -15.92 -9.00 -18.52
#